data_AF-A0A424R2W9-F1
#
_entry.id   AF-A0A424R2W9-F1
#
_cell.length_a   1.000
_cell.length_b   1.000
_cell.length_c   1.000
_cell.angle_alpha   90.00
_cell.angle_beta   90.00
_cell.angle_gamma   90.00
#
_symmetry.space_group_name_H-M   'P 1'
#
loop_
_entity.id
_entity.type
_entity.pdbx_description
1 polymer ?
#
loop_
_entity_poly.entity_id
_entity_poly.type
_entity_poly.pdbx_seq_one_letter_code
_entity_poly.pdbx_strand_id
1 'polypeptide(L)'
;MPGLLEIVLWMFGAVVKFIVTPSLMIARGWGFWSTVIITSAGATAGVWVFFYFGKWILRKWAEFRGEKEPKRPFFTPQRRRVVWFRRLFGLWGLLAVSGLISVPIASILAAKYYERHERMPWILVLAFVVWSFILTALSFWFIDIG
;
A
#
# COMPACT_ATOMS: atom_id res chain seq x y z
N MET A 1 -15.92 -14.08 21.36
CA MET A 1 -15.02 -12.93 21.10
C MET A 1 -13.93 -13.39 20.14
N PRO A 2 -13.57 -12.59 19.13
CA PRO A 2 -12.51 -12.99 18.21
C PRO A 2 -11.20 -13.16 18.99
N GLY A 3 -10.46 -14.22 18.67
CA GLY A 3 -9.17 -14.49 19.31
C GLY A 3 -8.13 -13.46 18.85
N LEU A 4 -7.17 -13.13 19.72
CA LEU A 4 -6.07 -12.22 19.38
C LEU A 4 -5.28 -12.70 18.15
N LEU A 5 -5.08 -14.02 18.03
CA LEU A 5 -4.46 -14.63 16.85
C LEU A 5 -5.24 -14.34 15.57
N GLU A 6 -6.57 -14.41 15.62
CA GLU A 6 -7.43 -14.18 14.45
C GLU A 6 -7.31 -12.73 13.96
N ILE A 7 -7.30 -11.76 14.89
CA ILE A 7 -7.09 -10.34 14.58
C ILE A 7 -5.74 -10.15 13.88
N VAL A 8 -4.67 -10.74 14.40
CA VAL A 8 -3.32 -10.66 13.81
C VAL A 8 -3.29 -11.27 12.41
N LEU A 9 -3.97 -12.41 12.20
CA LEU A 9 -4.08 -13.04 10.88
C LEU A 9 -4.82 -12.15 9.88
N TRP A 10 -5.89 -11.49 10.30
CA TRP A 10 -6.62 -10.53 9.44
C TRP A 10 -5.78 -9.29 9.13
N MET A 11 -5.03 -8.76 10.10
CA MET A 11 -4.07 -7.68 9.85
C MET A 11 -3.01 -8.09 8.83
N PHE A 12 -2.46 -9.30 8.95
CA PHE A 12 -1.50 -9.84 7.99
C PHE A 12 -2.14 -10.05 6.60
N GLY A 13 -3.36 -10.57 6.56
CA GLY A 13 -4.16 -10.68 5.34
C GLY A 13 -4.30 -9.34 4.64
N ALA A 14 -4.62 -8.27 5.38
CA ALA A 14 -4.76 -6.92 4.85
C ALA A 14 -3.45 -6.41 4.24
N VAL A 15 -2.30 -6.75 4.83
CA VAL A 15 -0.98 -6.40 4.26
C VAL A 15 -0.78 -7.11 2.92
N VAL A 16 -1.02 -8.42 2.85
CA VAL A 16 -0.70 -9.24 1.66
C VAL A 16 -1.72 -9.05 0.53
N LYS A 17 -3.02 -9.05 0.85
CA LYS A 17 -4.14 -8.96 -0.09
C LYS A 17 -5.22 -8.02 0.45
N PHE A 18 -4.90 -6.73 0.44
CA PHE A 18 -5.78 -5.69 0.95
C PHE A 18 -7.19 -5.70 0.33
N ILE A 19 -7.32 -5.86 -1.00
CA ILE A 19 -8.63 -5.93 -1.68
C ILE A 19 -9.54 -7.02 -1.09
N VAL A 20 -8.99 -8.21 -0.85
CA VAL A 20 -9.79 -9.43 -0.59
C VAL A 20 -10.13 -9.56 0.90
N THR A 21 -9.31 -8.95 1.77
CA THR A 21 -9.39 -9.15 3.21
C THR A 21 -10.70 -8.62 3.82
N PRO A 22 -11.18 -7.39 3.53
CA PRO A 22 -12.46 -6.91 4.02
C PRO A 22 -13.63 -7.83 3.64
N SER A 23 -13.69 -8.29 2.39
CA SER A 23 -14.72 -9.21 1.93
C SER A 23 -14.72 -10.53 2.69
N LEU A 24 -13.53 -11.11 2.92
CA LEU A 24 -13.41 -12.37 3.67
C LEU A 24 -13.78 -12.19 5.15
N MET A 25 -13.44 -11.06 5.76
CA MET A 25 -13.82 -10.76 7.13
C MET A 25 -15.34 -10.69 7.28
N ILE A 26 -16.03 -9.95 6.41
CA ILE A 26 -17.50 -9.85 6.45
C ILE A 26 -18.14 -11.21 6.16
N ALA A 27 -17.64 -11.97 5.19
CA ALA A 27 -18.11 -13.34 4.92
C ALA A 27 -17.91 -14.29 6.12
N ARG A 28 -16.94 -13.99 7.01
CA ARG A 28 -16.71 -14.72 8.26
C ARG A 28 -17.55 -14.19 9.43
N GLY A 29 -18.44 -13.23 9.19
CA GLY A 29 -19.36 -12.64 10.18
C GLY A 29 -18.79 -11.45 10.95
N TRP A 30 -17.69 -10.85 10.51
CA TRP A 30 -17.16 -9.64 11.14
C TRP A 30 -18.02 -8.42 10.81
N GLY A 31 -18.22 -7.55 11.80
CA GLY A 31 -18.95 -6.29 11.62
C GLY A 31 -18.18 -5.27 10.77
N PHE A 32 -18.91 -4.28 10.24
CA PHE A 32 -18.36 -3.20 9.42
C PHE A 32 -17.19 -2.48 10.12
N TRP A 33 -17.43 -1.95 11.33
CA TRP A 33 -16.44 -1.15 12.05
C TRP A 33 -15.20 -1.95 12.45
N SER A 34 -15.39 -3.20 12.91
CA SER A 34 -14.26 -4.08 13.24
C SER A 34 -13.41 -4.39 12.00
N THR A 35 -14.05 -4.58 10.84
CA THR A 35 -13.34 -4.84 9.58
C THR A 35 -12.52 -3.62 9.15
N VAL A 36 -13.10 -2.43 9.18
CA VAL A 36 -12.41 -1.17 8.86
C VAL A 36 -11.22 -0.95 9.79
N ILE A 37 -11.41 -1.10 11.11
CA ILE A 37 -10.35 -0.85 12.10
C ILE A 37 -9.19 -1.83 11.93
N ILE A 38 -9.48 -3.13 11.80
CA ILE A 38 -8.44 -4.17 11.70
C ILE A 38 -7.68 -4.06 10.38
N THR A 39 -8.38 -3.88 9.27
CA THR A 39 -7.73 -3.75 7.95
C THR A 39 -6.94 -2.44 7.85
N SER A 40 -7.44 -1.34 8.41
CA SER A 40 -6.70 -0.08 8.52
C SER A 40 -5.45 -0.20 9.39
N ALA A 41 -5.55 -0.88 10.53
CA ALA A 41 -4.41 -1.12 11.43
C ALA A 41 -3.34 -1.98 10.74
N GLY A 42 -3.76 -3.07 10.07
CA GLY A 42 -2.89 -3.93 9.29
C GLY A 42 -2.18 -3.17 8.16
N ALA A 43 -2.94 -2.40 7.37
CA ALA A 43 -2.38 -1.58 6.30
C ALA A 43 -1.43 -0.50 6.84
N THR A 44 -1.76 0.14 7.96
CA THR A 44 -0.87 1.12 8.60
C THR A 44 0.45 0.48 8.98
N ALA A 45 0.42 -0.62 9.74
CA ALA A 45 1.63 -1.34 10.12
C ALA A 45 2.44 -1.79 8.89
N GLY A 46 1.77 -2.32 7.86
CA GLY A 46 2.40 -2.71 6.60
C GLY A 46 3.06 -1.54 5.89
N VAL A 47 2.40 -0.38 5.79
CA VAL A 47 2.97 0.81 5.16
C VAL A 47 4.26 1.21 5.85
N TRP A 48 4.25 1.31 7.18
CA TRP A 48 5.44 1.65 7.95
C TRP A 48 6.58 0.64 7.72
N VAL A 49 6.30 -0.65 7.83
CA VAL A 49 7.33 -1.68 7.65
C VAL A 49 7.91 -1.62 6.23
N PHE A 50 7.07 -1.69 5.20
CA PHE A 50 7.53 -1.82 3.81
C PHE A 50 8.07 -0.51 3.22
N PHE A 51 7.59 0.64 3.66
CA PHE A 51 8.11 1.93 3.20
C PHE A 51 9.54 2.16 3.69
N TYR A 52 9.79 2.00 4.99
CA TYR A 52 11.12 2.23 5.56
C TYR A 52 12.09 1.11 5.20
N PHE A 53 11.64 -0.15 5.16
CA PHE A 53 12.43 -1.26 4.64
C PHE A 53 12.80 -1.05 3.17
N GLY A 54 11.83 -0.61 2.35
CA GLY A 54 12.03 -0.26 0.95
C GLY A 54 13.05 0.86 0.78
N LYS A 55 12.97 1.92 1.59
CA LYS A 55 13.96 3.01 1.58
C LYS A 55 15.36 2.50 1.93
N TRP A 56 15.47 1.66 2.97
CA TRP A 56 16.74 1.09 3.40
C TRP A 56 17.38 0.21 2.33
N ILE A 57 16.61 -0.71 1.72
CA ILE A 57 17.14 -1.63 0.70
C ILE A 57 17.54 -0.90 -0.58
N LEU A 58 16.75 0.10 -0.99
CA LEU A 58 17.05 0.93 -2.17
C LEU A 58 18.33 1.75 -1.96
N ARG A 59 18.51 2.34 -0.78
CA ARG A 59 19.73 3.08 -0.43
C ARG A 59 20.95 2.16 -0.40
N LYS A 60 20.84 1.00 0.25
CA LYS A 60 21.91 0.00 0.29
C LYS A 60 22.31 -0.51 -1.10
N TRP A 61 21.33 -0.68 -1.99
CA TRP A 61 21.59 -1.13 -3.35
C TRP A 61 22.29 -0.05 -4.20
N ALA A 62 21.93 1.22 -4.00
CA ALA A 62 22.60 2.35 -4.64
C ALA A 62 24.06 2.50 -4.15
N GLU A 63 24.29 2.35 -2.84
CA GLU A 63 25.62 2.31 -2.23
C GLU A 63 26.47 1.17 -2.83
N PHE A 64 25.91 -0.04 -2.91
CA PHE A 64 26.61 -1.23 -3.45
C PHE A 64 26.98 -1.10 -4.93
N ARG A 65 26.12 -0.48 -5.75
CA ARG A 65 26.43 -0.23 -7.16
C ARG A 65 27.44 0.89 -7.38
N GLY A 66 27.85 1.60 -6.33
CA GLY A 66 28.71 2.78 -6.46
C GLY A 66 28.08 3.86 -7.33
N GLU A 67 26.75 3.96 -7.35
CA GLU A 67 26.01 4.98 -8.11
C GLU A 67 26.31 6.35 -7.48
N LYS A 68 27.44 6.97 -7.88
CA LYS A 68 27.67 8.40 -7.73
C LYS A 68 26.55 9.12 -8.51
N GLU A 69 25.99 10.18 -7.92
CA GLU A 69 24.85 10.95 -8.43
C GLU A 69 24.67 10.91 -9.96
N PRO A 70 23.43 10.77 -10.47
CA PRO A 70 23.18 10.50 -11.87
C PRO A 70 23.85 11.54 -12.79
N LYS A 71 24.98 11.15 -13.39
CA LYS A 71 25.69 11.92 -14.41
C LYS A 71 24.82 12.05 -15.67
N ARG A 72 24.00 13.11 -15.73
CA ARG A 72 23.18 13.58 -16.88
C ARG A 72 22.20 12.52 -17.44
N PRO A 73 21.05 12.91 -18.03
CA PRO A 73 20.07 11.94 -18.49
C PRO A 73 20.51 11.29 -19.80
N PHE A 74 21.11 10.10 -19.72
CA PHE A 74 21.24 9.24 -20.89
C PHE A 74 19.81 8.78 -21.30
N PHE A 75 19.38 9.19 -22.47
CA PHE A 75 18.03 8.97 -23.00
C PHE A 75 17.85 7.51 -23.44
N THR A 76 17.61 6.59 -22.51
CA THR A 76 17.22 5.21 -22.85
C THR A 76 15.70 5.04 -22.92
N PRO A 77 15.17 4.22 -23.84
CA PRO A 77 13.72 3.99 -23.99
C PRO A 77 13.06 3.44 -22.72
N GLN A 78 13.81 2.70 -21.90
CA GLN A 78 13.36 2.24 -20.58
C GLN A 78 13.15 3.40 -19.59
N ARG A 79 14.01 4.43 -19.61
CA ARG A 79 13.81 5.65 -18.80
C ARG A 79 12.57 6.43 -19.24
N ARG A 80 12.23 6.45 -20.53
CA ARG A 80 11.01 7.11 -21.04
C ARG A 80 9.73 6.48 -20.49
N ARG A 81 9.66 5.16 -20.36
CA ARG A 81 8.50 4.47 -19.76
C ARG A 81 8.35 4.77 -18.27
N VAL A 82 9.47 4.86 -17.55
CA VAL A 82 9.49 5.30 -16.14
C VAL A 82 9.08 6.77 -15.99
N VAL A 83 9.54 7.66 -16.88
CA VAL A 83 9.13 9.08 -16.89
C VAL A 83 7.66 9.25 -17.28
N TRP A 84 7.15 8.43 -18.20
CA TRP A 84 5.73 8.44 -18.58
C TRP A 84 4.84 7.95 -17.44
N PHE A 85 5.23 6.87 -16.75
CA PHE A 85 4.54 6.42 -15.54
C PHE A 85 4.58 7.50 -14.44
N ARG A 86 5.71 8.20 -14.26
CA ARG A 86 5.79 9.37 -13.37
C ARG A 86 4.88 10.54 -13.78
N ARG A 87 4.65 10.74 -15.09
CA ARG A 87 3.78 11.82 -15.61
C ARG A 87 2.29 11.48 -15.54
N LEU A 88 1.90 10.21 -15.69
CA LEU A 88 0.49 9.78 -15.57
C LEU A 88 0.08 9.46 -14.11
N PHE A 89 0.93 8.78 -13.35
CA PHE A 89 0.67 8.35 -11.96
C PHE A 89 1.43 9.22 -10.96
N GLY A 90 1.18 10.53 -10.97
CA GLY A 90 1.59 11.42 -9.88
C GLY A 90 1.07 10.92 -8.52
N LEU A 91 1.28 11.69 -7.44
CA LEU A 91 0.90 11.26 -6.09
C LEU A 91 -0.52 10.69 -6.03
N TRP A 92 -1.48 11.39 -6.64
CA TRP A 92 -2.89 10.98 -6.72
C TRP A 92 -3.12 9.64 -7.42
N GLY A 93 -2.40 9.37 -8.51
CA GLY A 93 -2.51 8.09 -9.22
C GLY A 93 -1.96 6.93 -8.39
N LEU A 94 -0.87 7.15 -7.66
CA LEU A 94 -0.35 6.16 -6.72
C LEU A 94 -1.37 5.85 -5.62
N LEU A 95 -2.01 6.87 -5.05
CA LEU A 95 -3.02 6.69 -4.00
C LEU A 95 -4.28 5.98 -4.53
N ALA A 96 -4.73 6.34 -5.73
CA ALA A 96 -5.86 5.67 -6.38
C ALA A 96 -5.57 4.18 -6.62
N VAL A 97 -4.36 3.83 -7.10
CA VAL A 97 -3.99 2.43 -7.33
C VAL A 97 -3.64 1.70 -6.04
N SER A 98 -3.20 2.41 -4.98
CA SER A 98 -2.66 1.79 -3.76
C SER A 98 -3.59 0.80 -3.10
N GLY A 99 -4.90 1.06 -3.02
CA GLY A 99 -5.87 0.13 -2.46
C GLY A 99 -6.15 -1.09 -3.33
N LEU A 100 -5.82 -1.01 -4.62
CA LEU A 100 -5.96 -2.13 -5.56
C LEU A 100 -4.73 -3.03 -5.61
N ILE A 101 -3.57 -2.51 -5.23
CA ILE A 101 -2.33 -3.29 -5.11
C ILE A 101 -2.09 -3.68 -3.66
N SER A 102 -1.19 -4.62 -3.41
CA SER A 102 -0.85 -4.99 -2.04
C SER A 102 -0.07 -3.86 -1.35
N VAL A 103 -0.22 -3.78 -0.02
CA VAL A 103 0.46 -2.79 0.83
C VAL A 103 1.98 -2.80 0.62
N PRO A 104 2.67 -3.96 0.53
CA PRO A 104 4.10 -4.01 0.24
C PRO A 104 4.48 -3.31 -1.07
N ILE A 105 3.74 -3.58 -2.14
CA ILE A 105 4.05 -3.03 -3.47
C ILE A 105 3.82 -1.51 -3.45
N ALA A 106 2.67 -1.05 -2.95
CA ALA A 106 2.37 0.37 -2.85
C ALA A 106 3.44 1.13 -2.05
N SER A 107 3.86 0.56 -0.92
CA SER A 107 4.80 1.19 0.01
C SER A 107 6.23 1.23 -0.54
N ILE A 108 6.68 0.17 -1.21
CA ILE A 108 7.99 0.15 -1.87
C ILE A 108 8.01 1.11 -3.07
N LEU A 109 6.93 1.16 -3.85
CA LEU A 109 6.81 2.14 -4.95
C LEU A 109 6.83 3.57 -4.41
N ALA A 110 6.08 3.84 -3.32
CA ALA A 110 6.11 5.13 -2.65
C ALA A 110 7.52 5.49 -2.16
N ALA A 111 8.22 4.55 -1.52
CA ALA A 111 9.60 4.74 -1.07
C ALA A 111 10.55 5.04 -2.23
N LYS A 112 10.39 4.36 -3.37
CA LYS A 112 11.24 4.56 -4.56
C LYS A 112 11.01 5.89 -5.26
N TYR A 113 9.77 6.36 -5.33
CA TYR A 113 9.41 7.54 -6.14
C TYR A 113 9.29 8.82 -5.34
N TYR A 114 8.94 8.73 -4.06
CA TYR A 114 8.67 9.85 -3.17
C TYR A 114 9.54 9.82 -1.92
N GLU A 115 10.75 9.25 -2.00
CA GLU A 115 11.69 9.11 -0.87
C GLU A 115 11.95 10.42 -0.10
N ARG A 116 11.96 11.55 -0.83
CA ARG A 116 12.21 12.90 -0.30
C ARG A 116 10.99 13.54 0.38
N HIS A 117 9.81 12.93 0.28
CA HIS A 117 8.59 13.42 0.92
C HIS A 117 8.38 12.68 2.24
N GLU A 118 8.79 13.28 3.35
CA GLU A 118 8.68 12.68 4.69
C GLU A 118 7.24 12.38 5.11
N ARG A 119 6.26 13.07 4.51
CA ARG A 119 4.82 12.86 4.74
C ARG A 119 4.23 11.73 3.90
N MET A 120 4.98 11.16 2.96
CA MET A 120 4.49 10.11 2.07
C MET A 120 3.90 8.89 2.79
N PRO A 121 4.53 8.29 3.83
CA PRO A 121 3.94 7.16 4.53
C PRO A 121 2.58 7.52 5.16
N TRP A 122 2.45 8.71 5.75
CA TRP A 122 1.17 9.19 6.30
C TRP A 122 0.09 9.36 5.25
N ILE A 123 0.44 9.92 4.08
CA ILE A 123 -0.49 10.08 2.96
C ILE A 123 -0.94 8.71 2.44
N LEU A 124 -0.02 7.74 2.37
CA LEU A 124 -0.33 6.39 1.92
C LEU A 124 -1.22 5.65 2.94
N VAL A 125 -0.97 5.81 4.24
CA VAL A 125 -1.85 5.33 5.31
C VAL A 125 -3.26 5.89 5.14
N LEU A 126 -3.39 7.21 4.94
CA LEU A 126 -4.70 7.84 4.74
C LEU A 126 -5.43 7.25 3.53
N ALA A 127 -4.73 7.02 2.41
CA ALA A 127 -5.31 6.37 1.24
C ALA A 127 -5.79 4.95 1.55
N PHE A 128 -5.00 4.14 2.26
CA PHE A 128 -5.44 2.80 2.66
C PHE A 128 -6.61 2.82 3.64
N VAL A 129 -6.68 3.79 4.55
CA VAL A 129 -7.85 3.97 5.43
C VAL A 129 -9.09 4.28 4.58
N VAL A 130 -9.01 5.23 3.66
CA VAL A 130 -10.14 5.55 2.74
C VAL A 130 -10.54 4.30 1.94
N TRP A 131 -9.58 3.56 1.41
CA TRP A 131 -9.84 2.31 0.70
C TRP A 131 -10.45 1.22 1.60
N SER A 132 -10.10 1.14 2.89
CA SER A 132 -10.73 0.19 3.81
C SER A 132 -12.21 0.48 3.98
N PHE A 133 -12.61 1.76 4.05
CA PHE A 133 -14.01 2.16 4.09
C PHE A 133 -14.73 1.78 2.79
N ILE A 134 -14.14 2.11 1.63
CA ILE A 134 -14.72 1.81 0.32
C ILE A 134 -14.90 0.31 0.15
N LEU A 135 -13.86 -0.48 0.39
CA LEU A 135 -13.91 -1.94 0.22
C LEU A 135 -14.88 -2.58 1.20
N THR A 136 -14.86 -2.19 2.49
CA THR A 136 -15.80 -2.74 3.47
C THR A 136 -17.25 -2.39 3.12
N ALA A 137 -17.51 -1.16 2.67
CA ALA A 137 -18.84 -0.74 2.23
C ALA A 137 -19.32 -1.53 1.01
N LEU A 138 -18.45 -1.69 0.01
CA LEU A 138 -18.74 -2.51 -1.17
C LEU A 138 -19.01 -3.97 -0.79
N SER A 139 -18.17 -4.56 0.07
CA SER A 139 -18.33 -5.94 0.53
C SER A 139 -19.64 -6.15 1.29
N PHE A 140 -20.04 -5.18 2.13
CA PHE A 140 -21.31 -5.25 2.86
C PHE A 140 -22.51 -5.19 1.91
N TRP A 141 -22.50 -4.23 0.98
CA TRP A 141 -23.51 -4.14 -0.08
C TRP A 141 -23.61 -5.41 -0.93
N PHE A 142 -22.48 -6.03 -1.27
CA PHE A 142 -22.48 -7.27 -2.05
C PHE A 142 -23.10 -8.45 -1.31
N ILE A 143 -22.95 -8.52 0.01
CA ILE A 143 -23.51 -9.60 0.84
C ILE A 143 -24.99 -9.37 1.12
N ASP A 144 -25.45 -8.12 1.26
CA ASP A 144 -26.88 -7.83 1.45
C ASP A 144 -27.72 -8.11 0.19
N ILE A 145 -27.11 -8.14 -1.00
CA ILE A 145 -27.78 -8.38 -2.29
C ILE A 145 -27.79 -9.87 -2.68
N GLY A 146 -26.90 -10.69 -2.12
CA GLY A 146 -26.71 -12.11 -2.47
C GLY A 146 -27.30 -13.07 -1.45
#